data_AF-A0A7C4F2W8-F1
#
_entry.id   AF-A0A7C4F2W8-F1
#
_cell.length_a   1.000
_cell.length_b   1.000
_cell.length_c   1.000
_cell.angle_alpha   90.00
_cell.angle_beta   90.00
_cell.angle_gamma   90.00
#
_symmetry.space_group_name_H-M   'P 1'
#
loop_
_entity.id
_entity.type
_entity.pdbx_description
1 polymer ?
#
loop_
_entity_poly.entity_id
_entity_poly.type
_entity_poly.pdbx_seq_one_letter_code
_entity_poly.pdbx_strand_id
1 'polypeptide(L)'
;MFALLFVQLIKLTIVQGAAFAAASVKLDKGVITVPGARGSILDRNGLPLAYDQKSFNVQFYKDPKKTSAEDRAYYTAIITKTIEIIERNGGKTIDTFAIKYNGDTGEYYFDWGDIKEEQQKAREKNWRSNMFVGDTRTPEQIYLYLRDKYRIPSETDYEEARKILSVWQEVQLASWTAYNPVVVAYGVNIQTVAEIMTRGNELTGMGVAESTTRIYPRGQLAANVLGYMSRIPSSLSADQMKALKNKGYTNDSLIGVEGI
;
A
#
# COMPACT_ATOMS: atom_id res chain seq x y z
N MET A 1 -43.02 -27.78 -5.24
CA MET A 1 -41.94 -26.77 -5.40
C MET A 1 -41.47 -26.20 -4.05
N PHE A 2 -42.37 -25.67 -3.21
CA PHE A 2 -42.02 -25.13 -1.88
C PHE A 2 -41.41 -26.14 -0.88
N ALA A 3 -41.85 -27.40 -0.89
CA ALA A 3 -41.30 -28.43 0.00
C ALA A 3 -39.82 -28.76 -0.29
N LEU A 4 -39.41 -28.73 -1.57
CA LEU A 4 -38.01 -28.94 -1.95
C LEU A 4 -37.10 -27.81 -1.47
N LEU A 5 -37.58 -26.56 -1.58
CA LEU A 5 -36.87 -25.40 -1.06
C LEU A 5 -36.75 -25.46 0.48
N PHE A 6 -37.77 -25.96 1.17
CA PHE A 6 -37.75 -26.11 2.63
C PHE A 6 -36.72 -27.15 3.09
N VAL A 7 -36.63 -28.29 2.40
CA VAL A 7 -35.62 -29.33 2.65
C VAL A 7 -34.21 -28.80 2.35
N GLN A 8 -34.03 -28.03 1.26
CA GLN A 8 -32.76 -27.37 0.96
C GLN A 8 -32.38 -26.34 2.02
N LEU A 9 -33.34 -25.58 2.53
CA LEU A 9 -33.11 -24.59 3.59
C LEU A 9 -32.64 -25.28 4.88
N ILE A 10 -33.32 -26.35 5.31
CA ILE A 10 -32.93 -27.16 6.49
C ILE A 10 -31.52 -27.72 6.31
N LYS A 11 -31.19 -28.21 5.11
CA LYS A 11 -29.84 -28.72 4.82
C LYS A 11 -28.78 -27.61 4.94
N LEU A 12 -29.08 -26.39 4.50
CA LEU A 12 -28.16 -25.27 4.56
C LEU A 12 -27.99 -24.71 5.98
N THR A 13 -29.09 -24.61 6.75
CA THR A 13 -29.11 -23.97 8.08
C THR A 13 -28.78 -24.93 9.22
N ILE A 14 -29.24 -26.18 9.18
CA ILE A 14 -29.07 -27.15 10.27
C ILE A 14 -27.89 -28.09 10.00
N VAL A 15 -27.84 -28.71 8.82
CA VAL A 15 -26.80 -29.72 8.52
C VAL A 15 -25.45 -29.06 8.24
N GLN A 16 -25.46 -27.94 7.53
CA GLN A 16 -24.23 -27.22 7.14
C GLN A 16 -24.02 -25.91 7.90
N GLY A 17 -24.95 -25.50 8.75
CA GLY A 17 -24.90 -24.21 9.45
C GLY A 17 -23.65 -24.05 10.32
N ALA A 18 -23.24 -25.09 11.05
CA ALA A 18 -22.01 -25.06 11.85
C ALA A 18 -20.75 -24.89 10.98
N ALA A 19 -20.71 -25.53 9.81
CA ALA A 19 -19.61 -25.42 8.87
C ALA A 19 -19.56 -24.04 8.21
N PHE A 20 -20.72 -23.48 7.82
CA PHE A 20 -20.80 -22.12 7.27
C PHE A 20 -20.53 -21.04 8.30
N ALA A 21 -20.98 -21.22 9.55
CA ALA A 21 -20.66 -20.33 10.66
C ALA A 21 -19.14 -20.34 10.93
N ALA A 22 -18.50 -21.51 10.99
CA ALA A 22 -17.05 -21.61 11.14
C ALA A 22 -16.28 -21.04 9.93
N ALA A 23 -16.80 -21.22 8.72
CA ALA A 23 -16.22 -20.62 7.51
C ALA A 23 -16.38 -19.09 7.48
N SER A 24 -17.49 -18.55 7.97
CA SER A 24 -17.73 -17.10 8.10
C SER A 24 -16.75 -16.46 9.09
N VAL A 25 -16.51 -17.11 10.23
CA VAL A 25 -15.53 -16.65 11.23
C VAL A 25 -14.10 -16.68 10.69
N LYS A 26 -13.78 -17.57 9.74
CA LYS A 26 -12.49 -17.58 9.04
C LYS A 26 -12.38 -16.48 7.99
N LEU A 27 -13.47 -16.15 7.29
CA LEU A 27 -13.53 -15.04 6.34
C LEU A 27 -13.38 -13.67 7.05
N ASP A 28 -13.87 -13.56 8.30
CA ASP A 28 -13.75 -12.34 9.10
C ASP A 28 -12.37 -12.11 9.74
N LYS A 29 -11.48 -13.11 9.73
CA LYS A 29 -10.15 -12.99 10.35
C LYS A 29 -9.08 -12.67 9.32
N GLY A 30 -8.83 -11.38 9.09
CA GLY A 30 -7.62 -10.91 8.44
C GLY A 30 -6.40 -11.12 9.36
N VAL A 31 -5.37 -11.81 8.88
CA VAL A 31 -4.10 -11.96 9.61
C VAL A 31 -3.15 -10.88 9.12
N ILE A 32 -2.75 -9.96 10.00
CA ILE A 32 -1.77 -8.92 9.72
C ILE A 32 -0.40 -9.41 10.16
N THR A 33 0.57 -9.41 9.25
CA THR A 33 1.95 -9.79 9.55
C THR A 33 2.75 -8.54 9.92
N VAL A 34 3.34 -8.52 11.11
CA VAL A 34 4.26 -7.46 11.54
C VAL A 34 5.68 -7.96 11.31
N PRO A 35 6.49 -7.31 10.47
CA PRO A 35 7.88 -7.71 10.25
C PRO A 35 8.72 -7.44 11.51
N GLY A 36 9.56 -8.40 11.89
CA GLY A 36 10.53 -8.23 12.97
C GLY A 36 11.82 -7.53 12.51
N ALA A 37 12.55 -6.95 13.46
CA ALA A 37 13.86 -6.34 13.20
C ALA A 37 14.92 -7.39 12.82
N ARG A 38 15.84 -7.03 11.92
CA ARG A 38 16.98 -7.87 11.50
C ARG A 38 18.22 -7.65 12.37
N GLY A 39 19.11 -8.64 12.33
CA GLY A 39 20.44 -8.55 12.96
C GLY A 39 21.34 -7.48 12.31
N SER A 40 22.23 -6.89 13.11
CA SER A 40 23.26 -5.96 12.65
C SER A 40 24.45 -6.70 12.02
N ILE A 41 25.02 -6.14 10.96
CA ILE A 41 26.28 -6.56 10.36
C ILE A 41 27.39 -5.67 10.92
N LEU A 42 28.40 -6.28 11.50
CA LEU A 42 29.54 -5.61 12.12
C LEU A 42 30.84 -5.97 11.40
N ASP A 43 31.83 -5.09 11.45
CA ASP A 43 33.20 -5.41 11.04
C ASP A 43 33.94 -6.24 12.12
N ARG A 44 35.18 -6.64 11.83
CA ARG A 44 36.05 -7.36 12.78
C ARG A 44 36.31 -6.63 14.12
N ASN A 45 36.12 -5.32 14.16
CA ASN A 45 36.32 -4.48 15.33
C ASN A 45 34.99 -4.15 16.04
N GLY A 46 33.86 -4.71 15.59
CA GLY A 46 32.53 -4.47 16.15
C GLY A 46 31.85 -3.19 15.65
N LEU A 47 32.40 -2.49 14.65
CA LEU A 47 31.78 -1.29 14.08
C LEU A 47 30.64 -1.67 13.12
N PRO A 48 29.46 -1.03 13.23
CA PRO A 48 28.32 -1.39 12.42
C PRO A 48 28.50 -0.97 10.96
N LEU A 49 28.34 -1.93 10.05
CA LEU A 49 28.30 -1.75 8.61
C LEU A 49 26.86 -1.66 8.09
N ALA A 50 25.93 -2.40 8.71
CA ALA A 50 24.50 -2.27 8.46
C ALA A 50 23.71 -2.62 9.73
N TYR A 51 22.69 -1.84 10.08
CA TYR A 51 21.81 -2.13 11.21
C TYR A 51 20.39 -1.64 10.96
N ASP A 52 19.43 -2.20 11.69
CA ASP A 52 18.05 -1.75 11.65
C ASP A 52 17.84 -0.63 12.67
N GLN A 53 17.31 0.50 12.20
CA GLN A 53 16.83 1.57 13.07
C GLN A 53 15.30 1.51 13.14
N LYS A 54 14.75 1.66 14.35
CA LYS A 54 13.30 1.76 14.55
C LYS A 54 12.76 2.95 13.78
N SER A 55 11.73 2.73 12.99
CA SER A 55 11.02 3.73 12.21
C SER A 55 9.52 3.55 12.37
N PHE A 56 8.74 4.54 11.97
CA PHE A 56 7.29 4.49 12.06
C PHE A 56 6.69 4.78 10.69
N ASN A 57 5.69 4.01 10.30
CA ASN A 57 4.96 4.21 9.05
C ASN A 57 3.55 4.67 9.37
N VAL A 58 3.07 5.67 8.65
CA VAL A 58 1.66 6.05 8.69
C VAL A 58 0.91 5.14 7.74
N GLN A 59 -0.19 4.58 8.21
CA GLN A 59 -1.00 3.62 7.48
C GLN A 59 -2.44 4.13 7.39
N PHE A 60 -3.11 3.79 6.30
CA PHE A 60 -4.51 4.08 6.09
C PHE A 60 -5.30 2.80 5.87
N TYR A 61 -6.30 2.59 6.71
CA TYR A 61 -7.29 1.55 6.61
C TYR A 61 -8.62 2.14 6.12
N LYS A 62 -9.07 1.70 4.95
CA LYS A 62 -10.41 2.03 4.45
C LYS A 62 -11.37 0.90 4.79
N ASP A 63 -12.43 1.20 5.51
CA ASP A 63 -13.52 0.23 5.71
C ASP A 63 -14.07 -0.23 4.33
N PRO A 64 -14.03 -1.54 4.00
CA PRO A 64 -14.54 -2.06 2.73
C PRO A 64 -16.04 -1.81 2.53
N LYS A 65 -16.83 -1.68 3.60
CA LYS A 65 -18.28 -1.44 3.53
C LYS A 65 -18.62 0.00 3.15
N LYS A 66 -17.71 0.94 3.45
CA LYS A 66 -17.85 2.37 3.11
C LYS A 66 -17.35 2.65 1.70
N THR A 67 -18.28 2.66 0.74
CA THR A 67 -17.98 2.82 -0.69
C THR A 67 -18.74 3.97 -1.37
N SER A 68 -19.62 4.64 -0.63
CA SER A 68 -20.45 5.73 -1.15
C SER A 68 -19.62 6.94 -1.57
N ALA A 69 -20.21 7.86 -2.33
CA ALA A 69 -19.54 9.09 -2.73
C ALA A 69 -19.21 10.00 -1.51
N GLU A 70 -20.09 10.02 -0.51
CA GLU A 70 -19.92 10.75 0.74
C GLU A 70 -18.76 10.17 1.57
N ASP A 71 -18.68 8.85 1.67
CA ASP A 71 -17.56 8.18 2.34
C ASP A 71 -16.21 8.50 1.68
N ARG A 72 -16.17 8.57 0.35
CA ARG A 72 -14.94 8.93 -0.38
C ARG A 72 -14.53 10.37 -0.11
N ALA A 73 -15.48 11.30 -0.13
CA ALA A 73 -15.21 12.69 0.24
C ALA A 73 -14.68 12.80 1.68
N TYR A 74 -15.29 12.07 2.61
CA TYR A 74 -14.85 11.99 4.01
C TYR A 74 -13.40 11.47 4.14
N TYR A 75 -13.09 10.34 3.49
CA TYR A 75 -11.73 9.78 3.52
C TYR A 75 -10.72 10.66 2.80
N THR A 76 -11.10 11.31 1.70
CA THR A 76 -10.24 12.26 1.00
C THR A 76 -9.89 13.45 1.90
N ALA A 77 -10.84 13.98 2.66
CA ALA A 77 -10.56 15.03 3.63
C ALA A 77 -9.60 14.56 4.74
N ILE A 78 -9.75 13.32 5.23
CA ILE A 78 -8.83 12.73 6.21
C ILE A 78 -7.43 12.54 5.62
N ILE A 79 -7.31 12.01 4.40
CA ILE A 79 -6.04 11.83 3.70
C ILE A 79 -5.33 13.17 3.53
N THR A 80 -6.06 14.21 3.11
CA THR A 80 -5.53 15.57 2.95
C THR A 80 -4.96 16.09 4.27
N LYS A 81 -5.74 16.05 5.36
CA LYS A 81 -5.27 16.47 6.69
C LYS A 81 -4.06 15.68 7.19
N THR A 82 -4.01 14.38 6.93
CA THR A 82 -2.87 13.54 7.30
C THR A 82 -1.62 13.91 6.52
N ILE A 83 -1.74 14.17 5.21
CA ILE A 83 -0.63 14.64 4.37
C ILE A 83 -0.09 15.97 4.93
N GLU A 84 -0.96 16.92 5.25
CA GLU A 84 -0.56 18.20 5.85
C GLU A 84 0.21 18.02 7.17
N ILE A 85 -0.24 17.12 8.06
CA ILE A 85 0.44 16.82 9.32
C ILE A 85 1.82 16.22 9.07
N ILE A 86 1.94 15.30 8.11
CA ILE A 86 3.21 14.64 7.78
C ILE A 86 4.21 15.68 7.25
N GLU A 87 3.79 16.52 6.31
CA GLU A 87 4.67 17.48 5.66
C GLU A 87 5.05 18.64 6.57
N ARG A 88 4.12 19.12 7.41
CA ARG A 88 4.41 20.13 8.44
C ARG A 88 5.50 19.68 9.41
N ASN A 89 5.53 18.39 9.72
CA ASN A 89 6.54 17.78 10.59
C ASN A 89 7.79 17.33 9.81
N GLY A 90 7.93 17.71 8.53
CA GLY A 90 9.11 17.44 7.69
C GLY A 90 9.18 16.02 7.11
N GLY A 91 8.10 15.25 7.19
CA GLY A 91 7.99 13.94 6.55
C GLY A 91 7.64 14.04 5.06
N LYS A 92 7.76 12.91 4.36
CA LYS A 92 7.33 12.78 2.96
C LYS A 92 6.28 11.69 2.84
N THR A 93 5.25 11.93 2.04
CA THR A 93 4.23 10.93 1.72
C THR A 93 4.68 10.06 0.55
N ILE A 94 3.99 8.94 0.36
CA ILE A 94 4.16 8.14 -0.84
C ILE A 94 3.80 8.96 -2.09
N ASP A 95 4.54 8.69 -3.15
CA ASP A 95 4.35 9.31 -4.45
C ASP A 95 4.38 8.23 -5.55
N THR A 96 3.40 7.32 -5.46
CA THR A 96 3.32 6.13 -6.32
C THR A 96 2.34 6.29 -7.47
N PHE A 97 1.62 7.42 -7.55
CA PHE A 97 0.62 7.62 -8.58
C PHE A 97 1.24 7.56 -9.99
N ALA A 98 0.66 6.72 -10.84
CA ALA A 98 1.24 6.35 -12.13
C ALA A 98 1.26 7.46 -13.18
N ILE A 99 0.42 8.49 -13.04
CA ILE A 99 0.30 9.57 -14.02
C ILE A 99 1.05 10.79 -13.51
N LYS A 100 2.01 11.26 -14.30
CA LYS A 100 2.77 12.49 -14.08
C LYS A 100 2.30 13.62 -15.01
N TYR A 101 2.58 14.85 -14.61
CA TYR A 101 2.31 16.06 -15.38
C TYR A 101 3.64 16.73 -15.73
N ASN A 102 3.82 17.05 -17.00
CA ASN A 102 4.96 17.82 -17.46
C ASN A 102 4.57 19.31 -17.54
N GLY A 103 5.15 20.13 -16.66
CA GLY A 103 4.87 21.58 -16.61
C GLY A 103 5.35 22.36 -17.83
N ASP A 104 6.32 21.84 -18.59
CA ASP A 104 6.88 22.52 -19.77
C ASP A 104 6.04 22.27 -21.03
N THR A 105 5.48 21.06 -21.17
CA THR A 105 4.65 20.68 -22.33
C THR A 105 3.14 20.77 -22.07
N GLY A 106 2.73 20.82 -20.79
CA GLY A 106 1.33 20.81 -20.39
C GLY A 106 0.65 19.45 -20.52
N GLU A 107 1.41 18.36 -20.70
CA GLU A 107 0.86 17.04 -21.00
C GLU A 107 0.93 16.09 -19.79
N TYR A 108 -0.11 15.26 -19.66
CA TYR A 108 -0.14 14.15 -18.71
C TYR A 108 0.38 12.87 -19.37
N TYR A 109 1.25 12.13 -18.68
CA TYR A 109 1.85 10.90 -19.20
C TYR A 109 1.98 9.83 -18.11
N PHE A 110 2.07 8.56 -18.51
CA PHE A 110 2.36 7.47 -17.59
C PHE A 110 3.86 7.38 -17.33
N ASP A 111 4.25 7.29 -16.07
CA ASP A 111 5.62 7.02 -15.67
C ASP A 111 5.72 5.67 -14.97
N TRP A 112 6.41 4.73 -15.62
CA TRP A 112 6.68 3.39 -15.11
C TRP A 112 8.16 3.17 -14.75
N GLY A 113 8.97 4.23 -14.80
CA GLY A 113 10.42 4.18 -14.67
C GLY A 113 11.14 3.58 -15.89
N ASP A 114 12.43 3.28 -15.72
CA ASP A 114 13.30 2.76 -16.78
C ASP A 114 13.05 1.27 -17.07
N ILE A 115 11.95 0.98 -17.76
CA ILE A 115 11.61 -0.37 -18.23
C ILE A 115 11.42 -0.38 -19.75
N LYS A 116 11.60 -1.56 -20.37
CA LYS A 116 11.42 -1.75 -21.82
C LYS A 116 10.00 -1.37 -22.24
N GLU A 117 9.82 -0.80 -23.43
CA GLU A 117 8.52 -0.35 -23.94
C GLU A 117 7.42 -1.44 -23.91
N GLU A 118 7.77 -2.69 -24.21
CA GLU A 118 6.84 -3.83 -24.12
C GLU A 118 6.33 -4.04 -22.69
N GLN A 119 7.22 -3.90 -21.71
CA GLN A 119 6.89 -4.02 -20.28
C GLN A 119 6.07 -2.81 -19.80
N GLN A 120 6.33 -1.62 -20.34
CA GLN A 120 5.51 -0.43 -20.07
C GLN A 120 4.06 -0.67 -20.50
N LYS A 121 3.85 -1.13 -21.75
CA LYS A 121 2.50 -1.41 -22.28
C LYS A 121 1.76 -2.47 -21.46
N ALA A 122 2.44 -3.55 -21.09
CA ALA A 122 1.84 -4.60 -20.26
C ALA A 122 1.50 -4.09 -18.85
N ARG A 123 2.38 -3.29 -18.24
CA ARG A 123 2.16 -2.70 -16.92
C ARG A 123 1.01 -1.70 -16.93
N GLU A 124 0.95 -0.84 -17.94
CA GLU A 124 -0.14 0.12 -18.12
C GLU A 124 -1.48 -0.61 -18.27
N LYS A 125 -1.56 -1.64 -19.12
CA LYS A 125 -2.78 -2.44 -19.29
C LYS A 125 -3.24 -3.07 -17.97
N ASN A 126 -2.31 -3.66 -17.21
CA ASN A 126 -2.62 -4.26 -15.91
C ASN A 126 -3.08 -3.20 -14.90
N TRP A 127 -2.42 -2.05 -14.84
CA TRP A 127 -2.80 -0.96 -13.96
C TRP A 127 -4.18 -0.40 -14.32
N ARG A 128 -4.46 -0.17 -15.60
CA ARG A 128 -5.78 0.30 -16.08
C ARG A 128 -6.92 -0.64 -15.68
N SER A 129 -6.67 -1.94 -15.80
CA SER A 129 -7.61 -2.98 -15.37
C SER A 129 -7.87 -2.93 -13.86
N ASN A 130 -6.82 -2.88 -13.05
CA ASN A 130 -6.94 -2.83 -11.58
C ASN A 130 -7.59 -1.52 -11.07
N MET A 131 -7.33 -0.40 -11.77
CA MET A 131 -7.92 0.90 -11.45
C MET A 131 -9.36 1.07 -11.98
N PHE A 132 -9.81 0.17 -12.85
CA PHE A 132 -11.09 0.21 -13.55
C PHE A 132 -11.30 1.49 -14.37
N VAL A 133 -10.26 1.93 -15.08
CA VAL A 133 -10.26 3.21 -15.85
C VAL A 133 -10.41 3.01 -17.36
N GLY A 134 -10.49 1.76 -17.84
CA GLY A 134 -10.65 1.43 -19.25
C GLY A 134 -9.43 1.73 -20.12
N ASP A 135 -9.44 1.22 -21.35
CA ASP A 135 -8.26 1.25 -22.23
C ASP A 135 -8.22 2.47 -23.17
N THR A 136 -9.35 3.18 -23.34
CA THR A 136 -9.49 4.24 -24.34
C THR A 136 -9.22 5.65 -23.82
N ARG A 137 -9.20 5.85 -22.50
CA ARG A 137 -9.03 7.18 -21.90
C ARG A 137 -7.58 7.64 -21.96
N THR A 138 -7.37 8.93 -22.25
CA THR A 138 -6.06 9.58 -22.16
C THR A 138 -5.62 9.71 -20.69
N PRO A 139 -4.31 9.87 -20.39
CA PRO A 139 -3.85 10.05 -19.02
C PRO A 139 -4.53 11.23 -18.29
N GLU A 140 -4.75 12.33 -19.00
CA GLU A 140 -5.49 13.49 -18.47
C GLU A 140 -6.95 13.14 -18.12
N GLN A 141 -7.67 12.46 -19.02
CA GLN A 141 -9.04 12.04 -18.76
C GLN A 141 -9.14 11.09 -17.58
N ILE A 142 -8.15 10.21 -17.41
CA ILE A 142 -8.07 9.30 -16.25
C ILE A 142 -7.83 10.10 -14.98
N TYR A 143 -6.90 11.06 -15.00
CA TYR A 143 -6.61 11.92 -13.87
C TYR A 143 -7.86 12.68 -13.40
N LEU A 144 -8.57 13.34 -14.33
CA LEU A 144 -9.81 14.06 -14.03
C LEU A 144 -10.92 13.10 -13.54
N TYR A 145 -11.07 11.93 -14.15
CA TYR A 145 -12.01 10.91 -13.71
C TYR A 145 -11.72 10.44 -12.28
N LEU A 146 -10.46 10.20 -11.93
CA LEU A 146 -10.08 9.76 -10.58
C LEU A 146 -10.27 10.88 -9.56
N ARG A 147 -9.99 12.14 -9.91
CA ARG A 147 -10.30 13.30 -9.05
C ARG A 147 -11.79 13.37 -8.73
N ASP A 148 -12.65 13.25 -9.74
CA ASP A 148 -14.10 13.21 -9.52
C ASP A 148 -14.51 12.01 -8.66
N LYS A 149 -14.06 10.80 -9.03
CA LYS A 149 -14.39 9.54 -8.34
C LYS A 149 -14.07 9.57 -6.84
N TYR A 150 -12.96 10.20 -6.47
CA TYR A 150 -12.48 10.34 -5.10
C TYR A 150 -12.83 11.68 -4.46
N ARG A 151 -13.62 12.53 -5.14
CA ARG A 151 -14.11 13.82 -4.61
C ARG A 151 -12.98 14.75 -4.18
N ILE A 152 -11.91 14.78 -4.96
CA ILE A 152 -10.81 15.74 -4.78
C ILE A 152 -11.27 17.07 -5.39
N PRO A 153 -11.28 18.19 -4.63
CA PRO A 153 -11.69 19.50 -5.13
C PRO A 153 -10.92 19.90 -6.39
N SER A 154 -11.54 20.59 -7.34
CA SER A 154 -10.88 21.08 -8.56
C SER A 154 -9.77 22.09 -8.27
N GLU A 155 -9.95 22.87 -7.20
CA GLU A 155 -9.02 23.91 -6.76
C GLU A 155 -7.70 23.36 -6.20
N THR A 156 -7.65 22.07 -5.87
CA THR A 156 -6.43 21.43 -5.35
C THR A 156 -5.34 21.42 -6.42
N ASP A 157 -4.14 21.87 -6.04
CA ASP A 157 -2.98 21.87 -6.93
C ASP A 157 -2.65 20.45 -7.43
N TYR A 158 -1.97 20.37 -8.57
CA TYR A 158 -1.60 19.09 -9.16
C TYR A 158 -0.78 18.23 -8.18
N GLU A 159 0.22 18.81 -7.50
CA GLU A 159 1.12 18.06 -6.60
C GLU A 159 0.37 17.51 -5.38
N GLU A 160 -0.52 18.31 -4.80
CA GLU A 160 -1.37 17.87 -3.68
C GLU A 160 -2.35 16.78 -4.10
N ALA A 161 -3.04 16.99 -5.23
CA ALA A 161 -3.96 16.00 -5.78
C ALA A 161 -3.24 14.68 -6.11
N ARG A 162 -1.99 14.74 -6.59
CA ARG A 162 -1.16 13.57 -6.90
C ARG A 162 -0.80 12.76 -5.66
N LYS A 163 -0.48 13.41 -4.53
CA LYS A 163 -0.24 12.71 -3.24
C LYS A 163 -1.50 12.01 -2.76
N ILE A 164 -2.65 12.67 -2.82
CA ILE A 164 -3.95 12.08 -2.45
C ILE A 164 -4.28 10.90 -3.36
N LEU A 165 -4.08 11.05 -4.67
CA LEU A 165 -4.30 9.99 -5.66
C LEU A 165 -3.33 8.82 -5.49
N SER A 166 -2.10 9.05 -5.01
CA SER A 166 -1.16 7.97 -4.68
C SER A 166 -1.74 7.06 -3.60
N VAL A 167 -2.29 7.64 -2.52
CA VAL A 167 -2.95 6.86 -1.47
C VAL A 167 -4.15 6.10 -2.01
N TRP A 168 -5.04 6.76 -2.76
CA TRP A 168 -6.21 6.11 -3.34
C TRP A 168 -5.86 5.02 -4.35
N GLN A 169 -4.79 5.19 -5.12
CA GLN A 169 -4.26 4.17 -6.01
C GLN A 169 -3.83 2.94 -5.20
N GLU A 170 -3.01 3.11 -4.15
CA GLU A 170 -2.60 1.98 -3.31
C GLU A 170 -3.80 1.25 -2.70
N VAL A 171 -4.82 1.98 -2.22
CA VAL A 171 -6.07 1.40 -1.72
C VAL A 171 -6.79 0.58 -2.80
N GLN A 172 -6.86 1.11 -4.02
CA GLN A 172 -7.53 0.45 -5.14
C GLN A 172 -6.78 -0.79 -5.61
N LEU A 173 -5.45 -0.72 -5.71
CA LEU A 173 -4.58 -1.84 -6.06
C LEU A 173 -4.59 -2.93 -4.99
N ALA A 174 -4.73 -2.55 -3.71
CA ALA A 174 -4.85 -3.47 -2.57
C ALA A 174 -6.29 -3.93 -2.29
N SER A 175 -7.25 -3.67 -3.20
CA SER A 175 -8.68 -3.95 -2.95
C SER A 175 -9.01 -5.42 -2.65
N TRP A 176 -8.23 -6.38 -3.18
CA TRP A 176 -8.38 -7.81 -2.85
C TRP A 176 -7.93 -8.16 -1.43
N THR A 177 -7.11 -7.31 -0.82
CA THR A 177 -6.65 -7.40 0.57
C THR A 177 -7.11 -6.17 1.35
N ALA A 178 -8.36 -5.74 1.16
CA ALA A 178 -8.88 -4.52 1.78
C ALA A 178 -8.89 -4.52 3.32
N TYR A 179 -8.65 -5.68 3.96
CA TYR A 179 -8.44 -5.79 5.40
C TYR A 179 -7.04 -5.32 5.84
N ASN A 180 -6.07 -5.22 4.92
CA ASN A 180 -4.74 -4.71 5.20
C ASN A 180 -4.68 -3.20 4.96
N PRO A 181 -4.15 -2.41 5.90
CA PRO A 181 -3.94 -0.99 5.69
C PRO A 181 -2.84 -0.75 4.65
N VAL A 182 -2.95 0.35 3.91
CA VAL A 182 -1.92 0.79 2.95
C VAL A 182 -1.00 1.82 3.59
N VAL A 183 0.27 1.82 3.23
CA VAL A 183 1.23 2.79 3.80
C VAL A 183 1.10 4.14 3.09
N VAL A 184 0.90 5.21 3.86
CA VAL A 184 0.80 6.60 3.38
C VAL A 184 2.14 7.32 3.46
N ALA A 185 2.94 7.02 4.47
CA ALA A 185 4.28 7.59 4.63
C ALA A 185 5.20 6.61 5.36
N TYR A 186 6.46 6.56 4.94
CA TYR A 186 7.49 5.73 5.55
C TYR A 186 8.40 6.57 6.42
N GLY A 187 8.82 6.03 7.57
CA GLY A 187 9.85 6.63 8.42
C GLY A 187 9.50 8.02 8.97
N VAL A 188 8.26 8.20 9.43
CA VAL A 188 7.84 9.46 10.05
C VAL A 188 8.48 9.64 11.43
N ASN A 189 8.67 10.91 11.83
CA ASN A 189 9.23 11.25 13.12
C ASN A 189 8.22 11.01 14.27
N ILE A 190 8.71 11.03 15.51
CA ILE A 190 7.89 10.77 16.69
C ILE A 190 6.81 11.84 16.92
N GLN A 191 7.01 13.08 16.43
CA GLN A 191 6.03 14.16 16.55
C GLN A 191 4.81 13.89 15.66
N THR A 192 5.03 13.48 14.41
CA THR A 192 3.99 13.02 13.49
C THR A 192 3.22 11.83 14.07
N VAL A 193 3.92 10.87 14.68
CA VAL A 193 3.28 9.72 15.34
C VAL A 193 2.35 10.19 16.45
N ALA A 194 2.85 11.04 17.35
CA ALA A 194 2.06 11.56 18.47
C ALA A 194 0.84 12.35 17.98
N GLU A 195 0.98 13.18 16.95
CA GLU A 195 -0.11 13.99 16.41
C GLU A 195 -1.20 13.13 15.76
N ILE A 196 -0.82 12.13 14.94
CA ILE A 196 -1.77 11.21 14.30
C ILE A 196 -2.51 10.38 15.34
N MET A 197 -1.80 9.85 16.35
CA MET A 197 -2.41 9.04 17.41
C MET A 197 -3.36 9.87 18.28
N THR A 198 -3.00 11.10 18.63
CA THR A 198 -3.85 12.00 19.44
C THR A 198 -5.12 12.39 18.70
N ARG A 199 -5.04 12.58 17.38
CA ARG A 199 -6.16 12.93 16.51
C ARG A 199 -6.88 11.72 15.90
N GLY A 200 -6.71 10.51 16.46
CA GLY A 200 -7.29 9.29 15.89
C GLY A 200 -8.82 9.33 15.68
N ASN A 201 -9.54 10.09 16.51
CA ASN A 201 -10.98 10.31 16.34
C ASN A 201 -11.31 11.11 15.07
N GLU A 202 -10.52 12.14 14.76
CA GLU A 202 -10.68 12.99 13.57
C GLU A 202 -10.13 12.31 12.31
N LEU A 203 -9.03 11.57 12.46
CA LEU A 203 -8.32 10.89 11.38
C LEU A 203 -8.77 9.43 11.29
N THR A 204 -10.08 9.19 11.17
CA THR A 204 -10.65 7.84 11.13
C THR A 204 -9.98 6.99 10.05
N GLY A 205 -9.49 5.82 10.44
CA GLY A 205 -8.79 4.88 9.53
C GLY A 205 -7.29 5.15 9.39
N MET A 206 -6.78 6.28 9.89
CA MET A 206 -5.33 6.51 9.96
C MET A 206 -4.76 5.87 11.21
N GLY A 207 -3.58 5.28 11.07
CA GLY A 207 -2.86 4.66 12.16
C GLY A 207 -1.36 4.70 11.94
N VAL A 208 -0.61 4.25 12.94
CA VAL A 208 0.84 4.16 12.88
C VAL A 208 1.23 2.70 13.09
N ALA A 209 2.13 2.18 12.23
CA ALA A 209 2.82 0.92 12.45
C ALA A 209 4.27 1.19 12.83
N GLU A 210 4.78 0.39 13.76
CA GLU A 210 6.22 0.27 13.95
C GLU A 210 6.83 -0.49 12.76
N SER A 211 7.97 0.00 12.29
CA SER A 211 8.74 -0.58 11.20
C SER A 211 10.23 -0.46 11.52
N THR A 212 11.07 -0.97 10.63
CA THR A 212 12.51 -0.77 10.69
C THR A 212 13.02 -0.27 9.35
N THR A 213 14.00 0.63 9.41
CA THR A 213 14.73 1.11 8.24
C THR A 213 16.18 0.67 8.38
N ARG A 214 16.71 0.04 7.32
CA ARG A 214 18.10 -0.40 7.29
C ARG A 214 19.02 0.79 7.05
N ILE A 215 19.97 1.01 7.95
CA ILE A 215 20.97 2.08 7.88
C ILE A 215 22.32 1.47 7.51
N TYR A 216 23.01 2.09 6.55
CA TYR A 216 24.35 1.76 6.10
C TYR A 216 25.30 2.93 6.41
N PRO A 217 25.92 2.98 7.61
CA PRO A 217 26.65 4.17 8.08
C PRO A 217 27.86 4.56 7.24
N ARG A 218 28.43 3.59 6.52
CA ARG A 218 29.60 3.77 5.66
C ARG A 218 29.22 3.98 4.19
N GLY A 219 27.94 4.24 3.91
CA GLY A 219 27.42 4.51 2.56
C GLY A 219 27.73 3.37 1.61
N GLN A 220 28.53 3.65 0.58
CA GLN A 220 28.85 2.70 -0.50
C GLN A 220 29.97 1.71 -0.14
N LEU A 221 30.62 1.85 1.02
CA LEU A 221 31.69 0.93 1.42
C LEU A 221 31.16 -0.51 1.49
N ALA A 222 31.76 -1.39 0.69
CA ALA A 222 31.37 -2.80 0.58
C ALA A 222 29.88 -3.01 0.21
N ALA A 223 29.23 -2.05 -0.47
CA ALA A 223 27.82 -2.16 -0.85
C ALA A 223 27.51 -3.43 -1.68
N ASN A 224 28.44 -3.89 -2.51
CA ASN A 224 28.28 -5.14 -3.27
C ASN A 224 28.32 -6.40 -2.38
N VAL A 225 29.03 -6.34 -1.25
CA VAL A 225 29.15 -7.46 -0.30
C VAL A 225 28.00 -7.43 0.70
N LEU A 226 27.69 -6.26 1.25
CA LEU A 226 26.56 -6.05 2.16
C LEU A 226 25.22 -6.21 1.46
N GLY A 227 25.16 -5.83 0.19
CA GLY A 227 23.96 -5.84 -0.63
C GLY A 227 22.86 -4.91 -0.13
N TYR A 228 21.67 -5.10 -0.69
CA TYR A 228 20.51 -4.26 -0.40
C TYR A 228 19.24 -5.08 -0.21
N MET A 229 18.28 -4.45 0.46
CA MET A 229 16.95 -4.98 0.66
C MET A 229 15.99 -4.42 -0.38
N SER A 230 15.10 -5.27 -0.88
CA SER A 230 13.97 -4.84 -1.69
C SER A 230 12.72 -5.61 -1.30
N ARG A 231 11.57 -5.12 -1.76
CA ARG A 231 10.34 -5.92 -1.77
C ARG A 231 10.57 -7.15 -2.63
N ILE A 232 9.84 -8.23 -2.35
CA ILE A 232 9.98 -9.48 -3.11
C ILE A 232 9.80 -9.17 -4.61
N PRO A 233 10.85 -9.36 -5.44
CA PRO A 233 10.78 -9.06 -6.86
C PRO A 233 9.65 -9.85 -7.53
N SER A 234 8.93 -9.20 -8.45
CA SER A 234 7.94 -9.90 -9.29
C SER A 234 8.58 -10.89 -10.27
N SER A 235 9.91 -10.89 -10.39
CA SER A 235 10.69 -11.79 -11.23
C SER A 235 11.02 -13.15 -10.59
N LEU A 236 10.69 -13.37 -9.30
CA LEU A 236 10.91 -14.67 -8.66
C LEU A 236 10.08 -15.78 -9.34
N SER A 237 10.64 -16.99 -9.43
CA SER A 237 9.88 -18.14 -9.92
C SER A 237 8.71 -18.47 -8.96
N ALA A 238 7.69 -19.14 -9.50
CA ALA A 238 6.53 -19.55 -8.70
C ALA A 238 6.93 -20.43 -7.50
N ASP A 239 7.94 -21.26 -7.66
CA ASP A 239 8.46 -22.13 -6.59
C ASP A 239 9.19 -21.36 -5.50
N GLN A 240 10.01 -20.36 -5.88
CA GLN A 240 10.68 -19.48 -4.92
C GLN A 240 9.66 -18.64 -4.12
N MET A 241 8.66 -18.11 -4.81
CA MET A 241 7.55 -17.39 -4.17
C MET A 241 6.78 -18.29 -3.21
N LYS A 242 6.49 -19.53 -3.59
CA LYS A 242 5.81 -20.51 -2.74
C LYS A 242 6.65 -20.86 -1.50
N ALA A 243 7.96 -21.02 -1.65
CA ALA A 243 8.86 -21.27 -0.52
C ALA A 243 8.90 -20.10 0.47
N LEU A 244 8.90 -18.86 -0.02
CA LEU A 244 8.84 -17.65 0.82
C LEU A 244 7.48 -17.53 1.52
N LYS A 245 6.37 -17.77 0.82
CA LYS A 245 5.03 -17.79 1.43
C LYS A 245 4.90 -18.84 2.54
N ASN A 246 5.48 -20.02 2.35
CA ASN A 246 5.51 -21.06 3.39
C ASN A 246 6.32 -20.66 4.64
N LYS A 247 7.27 -19.74 4.49
CA LYS A 247 8.04 -19.13 5.60
C LYS A 247 7.34 -17.92 6.22
N GLY A 248 6.12 -17.59 5.78
CA GLY A 248 5.33 -16.47 6.30
C GLY A 248 5.62 -15.12 5.65
N TYR A 249 6.39 -15.07 4.57
CA TYR A 249 6.64 -13.82 3.85
C TYR A 249 5.42 -13.43 2.99
N THR A 250 5.09 -12.14 3.02
CA THR A 250 4.11 -11.50 2.13
C THR A 250 4.82 -10.88 0.93
N ASN A 251 4.08 -10.57 -0.14
CA ASN A 251 4.64 -9.86 -1.30
C ASN A 251 5.26 -8.49 -0.93
N ASP A 252 4.81 -7.91 0.19
CA ASP A 252 5.27 -6.61 0.69
C ASP A 252 6.47 -6.73 1.64
N SER A 253 6.85 -7.95 1.99
CA SER A 253 7.99 -8.19 2.87
C SER A 253 9.29 -7.77 2.18
N LEU A 254 10.13 -7.02 2.91
CA LEU A 254 11.46 -6.68 2.46
C LEU A 254 12.40 -7.86 2.69
N ILE A 255 13.05 -8.34 1.63
CA ILE A 255 14.05 -9.41 1.65
C ILE A 255 15.40 -8.88 1.17
N GLY A 256 16.51 -9.49 1.63
CA GLY A 256 17.80 -9.27 1.01
C GLY A 256 17.76 -9.80 -0.42
N VAL A 257 18.10 -8.95 -1.39
CA VAL A 257 18.08 -9.31 -2.82
C VAL A 257 19.46 -9.75 -3.29
N GLU A 258 20.49 -9.11 -2.75
CA GLU A 258 21.89 -9.33 -3.08
C GLU A 258 22.72 -9.18 -1.81
N GLY A 259 23.97 -9.66 -1.83
CA GLY A 259 24.88 -9.60 -0.69
C GLY A 259 24.61 -10.68 0.37
N ILE A 260 24.89 -10.33 1.62
CA ILE A 260 24.78 -11.18 2.82
C ILE A 260 23.44 -11.00 3.55
#